data_AF-A0A9P6B256-F1
#
_entry.id   AF-A0A9P6B256-F1
#
_cell.length_a   1.000
_cell.length_b   1.000
_cell.length_c   1.000
_cell.angle_alpha   90.00
_cell.angle_beta   90.00
_cell.angle_gamma   90.00
#
_symmetry.space_group_name_H-M   'P 1'
#
loop_
_entity.id
_entity.type
_entity.pdbx_description
1 polymer ?
#
loop_
_entity_poly.entity_id
_entity_poly.type
_entity_poly.pdbx_seq_one_letter_code
_entity_poly.pdbx_strand_id
1 'polypeptide(L)'
;MGRGPFVLFDPENNKHWAMRLRVAHELQASYTRAHAFFKKRCEELITNYAWRSIDWGRKHHIFRIATKTPPSPRYPSHTASSPDLTLQLPKTLAQFLKLSHREKWRRMFEDRRIFQTKRLNQWSHDLFIDSCPPLADIMYMLQVLVPGMLLLVRVDHIPTVGDQKITRALPPEEWTLEHAEELEYILGSRPQFEHVLRQAGRTMAIEITWDRSEYCEDAPFG
;
A
#
# COMPACT_ATOMS: atom_id res chain seq x y z
N MET A 1 10.94 3.48 21.46
CA MET A 1 11.37 3.40 20.04
C MET A 1 10.11 3.37 19.17
N GLY A 2 10.04 4.19 18.11
CA GLY A 2 8.88 4.22 17.22
C GLY A 2 8.67 2.92 16.42
N ARG A 3 7.44 2.70 15.93
CA ARG A 3 7.03 1.53 15.14
C ARG A 3 7.00 1.86 13.64
N GLY A 4 7.49 0.94 12.81
CA GLY A 4 7.34 0.98 11.34
C GLY A 4 8.57 1.45 10.58
N PRO A 5 8.46 1.93 9.33
CA PRO A 5 7.22 1.99 8.56
C PRO A 5 6.63 0.59 8.28
N PHE A 6 5.34 0.53 7.94
CA PHE A 6 4.65 -0.68 7.50
C PHE A 6 3.45 -0.33 6.62
N VAL A 7 2.98 -1.32 5.85
CA VAL A 7 1.68 -1.23 5.16
C VAL A 7 0.57 -1.49 6.18
N LEU A 8 -0.45 -0.64 6.18
CA LEU A 8 -1.71 -0.82 6.88
C LEU A 8 -2.83 -1.01 5.84
N PHE A 9 -3.54 -2.13 5.91
CA PHE A 9 -4.71 -2.38 5.08
C PHE A 9 -5.99 -2.03 5.85
N ASP A 10 -6.66 -0.95 5.44
CA ASP A 10 -7.88 -0.47 6.08
C ASP A 10 -8.98 -0.12 5.04
N PRO A 11 -9.89 -1.06 4.73
CA PRO A 11 -10.94 -0.81 3.76
C PRO A 11 -11.94 0.27 4.19
N GLU A 12 -12.05 0.56 5.49
CA GLU A 12 -13.01 1.52 6.03
C GLU A 12 -12.54 2.96 5.80
N ASN A 13 -11.23 3.18 5.78
CA ASN A 13 -10.59 4.45 5.47
C ASN A 13 -10.78 4.91 4.02
N ASN A 14 -11.18 4.01 3.11
CA ASN A 14 -11.32 4.34 1.70
C ASN A 14 -12.24 5.54 1.46
N LYS A 15 -13.40 5.58 2.11
CA LYS A 15 -14.38 6.66 1.92
C LYS A 15 -13.83 8.01 2.38
N HIS A 16 -13.20 8.04 3.55
CA HIS A 16 -12.61 9.25 4.11
C HIS A 16 -11.52 9.82 3.19
N TRP A 17 -10.59 8.97 2.76
CA TRP A 17 -9.49 9.39 1.88
C TRP A 17 -9.96 9.70 0.46
N ALA A 18 -10.88 8.93 -0.11
CA ALA A 18 -11.43 9.20 -1.44
C ALA A 18 -12.18 10.54 -1.49
N MET A 19 -12.92 10.89 -0.42
CA MET A 19 -13.57 12.19 -0.28
C MET A 19 -12.53 13.32 -0.12
N ARG A 20 -11.55 13.15 0.78
CA ARG A 20 -10.50 14.14 1.05
C ARG A 20 -9.65 14.42 -0.19
N LEU A 21 -9.23 13.37 -0.88
CA LEU A 21 -8.39 13.44 -2.07
C LEU A 21 -9.19 13.67 -3.35
N ARG A 22 -10.53 13.62 -3.32
CA ARG A 22 -11.43 13.82 -4.47
C ARG A 22 -11.09 12.96 -5.70
N VAL A 23 -10.72 11.69 -5.47
CA VAL A 23 -10.29 10.74 -6.51
C VAL A 23 -11.41 9.80 -6.98
N ALA A 24 -12.65 10.07 -6.54
CA ALA A 24 -13.72 9.07 -6.48
C ALA A 24 -14.63 8.95 -7.73
N HIS A 25 -14.14 9.24 -8.93
CA HIS A 25 -14.96 9.06 -10.14
C HIS A 25 -14.64 7.72 -10.83
N GLU A 26 -15.67 6.96 -11.17
CA GLU A 26 -15.61 5.73 -11.99
C GLU A 26 -14.64 4.63 -11.53
N LEU A 27 -14.48 4.43 -10.21
CA LEU A 27 -13.48 3.52 -9.64
C LEU A 27 -13.45 2.11 -10.26
N GLN A 28 -14.62 1.53 -10.57
CA GLN A 28 -14.67 0.21 -11.21
C GLN A 28 -14.13 0.24 -12.65
N ALA A 29 -14.40 1.30 -13.42
CA ALA A 29 -13.87 1.43 -14.79
C ALA A 29 -12.35 1.63 -14.75
N SER A 30 -11.86 2.49 -13.86
CA SER A 30 -10.42 2.70 -13.65
C SER A 30 -9.72 1.41 -13.21
N TYR A 31 -10.32 0.67 -12.26
CA TYR A 31 -9.81 -0.64 -11.84
C TYR A 31 -9.73 -1.63 -13.02
N THR A 32 -10.76 -1.66 -13.87
CA THR A 32 -10.78 -2.51 -15.07
C THR A 32 -9.72 -2.11 -16.09
N ARG A 33 -9.49 -0.81 -16.33
CA ARG A 33 -8.40 -0.33 -17.20
C ARG A 33 -7.03 -0.70 -16.65
N ALA A 34 -6.85 -0.67 -15.33
CA ALA A 34 -5.62 -1.06 -14.66
C ALA A 34 -5.30 -2.58 -14.73
N HIS A 35 -6.22 -3.43 -15.19
CA HIS A 35 -5.96 -4.87 -15.29
C HIS A 35 -4.75 -5.18 -16.17
N ALA A 36 -4.56 -4.46 -17.29
CA ALA A 36 -3.41 -4.68 -18.17
C ALA A 36 -2.09 -4.33 -17.47
N PHE A 37 -2.08 -3.22 -16.71
CA PHE A 37 -0.95 -2.81 -15.90
C PHE A 37 -0.58 -3.87 -14.87
N PHE A 38 -1.56 -4.37 -14.10
CA PHE A 38 -1.33 -5.40 -13.10
C PHE A 38 -0.79 -6.69 -13.70
N LYS A 39 -1.31 -7.12 -14.86
CA LYS A 39 -0.82 -8.31 -15.56
C LYS A 39 0.64 -8.15 -15.97
N LYS A 40 0.99 -7.03 -16.60
CA LYS A 40 2.38 -6.72 -17.00
C LYS A 40 3.34 -6.80 -15.80
N ARG A 41 3.01 -6.15 -14.68
CA ARG A 41 3.86 -6.20 -13.47
C ARG A 41 3.95 -7.61 -12.88
N CYS A 42 2.88 -8.40 -12.94
CA CYS A 42 2.93 -9.80 -12.52
C CYS A 42 3.77 -10.68 -13.44
N GLU A 43 3.77 -10.43 -14.76
CA GLU A 43 4.67 -11.11 -15.69
C GLU A 43 6.14 -10.79 -15.37
N GLU A 44 6.45 -9.54 -15.06
CA GLU A 44 7.78 -9.13 -14.60
C GLU A 44 8.19 -9.84 -13.30
N LEU A 45 7.27 -10.00 -12.34
CA LEU A 45 7.51 -10.77 -11.11
C LEU A 45 7.86 -12.23 -11.38
N ILE A 46 7.17 -12.85 -12.32
CA ILE A 46 7.41 -14.25 -12.67
C ILE A 46 8.75 -14.42 -13.39
N THR A 47 9.01 -13.58 -14.39
CA THR A 47 10.20 -13.69 -15.23
C THR A 47 11.47 -13.31 -14.46
N ASN A 48 11.43 -12.24 -13.65
CA ASN A 48 12.63 -11.61 -13.10
C ASN A 48 12.82 -11.84 -11.59
N TYR A 49 11.77 -12.21 -10.84
CA TYR A 49 11.80 -12.21 -9.37
C TYR A 49 11.42 -13.56 -8.75
N ALA A 50 11.51 -14.65 -9.53
CA ALA A 50 11.23 -16.02 -9.09
C ALA A 50 9.83 -16.23 -8.49
N TRP A 51 8.86 -15.38 -8.85
CA TRP A 51 7.47 -15.67 -8.60
C TRP A 51 6.98 -16.73 -9.59
N ARG A 52 5.91 -17.42 -9.24
CA ARG A 52 5.25 -18.39 -10.09
C ARG A 52 3.77 -18.09 -10.16
N SER A 53 3.19 -18.35 -11.33
CA SER A 53 1.74 -18.34 -11.46
C SER A 53 1.15 -19.54 -10.72
N ILE A 54 0.15 -19.26 -9.87
CA ILE A 54 -0.77 -20.30 -9.39
C ILE A 54 -1.96 -20.35 -10.33
N ASP A 55 -2.46 -19.17 -10.70
CA ASP A 55 -3.69 -19.03 -11.44
C ASP A 55 -3.78 -17.68 -12.16
N TRP A 56 -3.80 -17.70 -13.49
CA TRP A 56 -4.01 -16.52 -14.34
C TRP A 56 -5.47 -16.47 -14.82
N GLY A 57 -6.19 -15.41 -14.48
CA GLY A 57 -7.48 -15.12 -15.14
C GLY A 57 -8.63 -16.10 -14.89
N ARG A 58 -8.58 -16.97 -13.88
CA ARG A 58 -9.79 -17.71 -13.43
C ARG A 58 -10.89 -16.75 -12.97
N LYS A 59 -12.11 -17.28 -12.86
CA LYS A 59 -13.39 -16.55 -12.70
C LYS A 59 -13.39 -15.39 -11.68
N HIS A 60 -12.51 -15.40 -10.67
CA HIS A 60 -12.54 -14.47 -9.54
C HIS A 60 -11.30 -13.58 -9.36
N HIS A 61 -10.20 -13.79 -10.06
CA HIS A 61 -8.94 -13.05 -9.84
C HIS A 61 -8.36 -12.50 -11.15
N ILE A 62 -7.76 -11.31 -11.10
CA ILE A 62 -6.93 -10.79 -12.21
C ILE A 62 -5.71 -11.70 -12.35
N PHE A 63 -5.06 -11.94 -11.23
CA PHE A 63 -3.91 -12.83 -11.09
C PHE A 63 -3.86 -13.42 -9.69
N ARG A 64 -3.17 -14.56 -9.57
CA ARG A 64 -2.71 -15.13 -8.31
C ARG A 64 -1.33 -15.76 -8.53
N ILE A 65 -0.34 -15.19 -7.88
CA ILE A 65 1.06 -15.62 -7.96
C ILE A 65 1.57 -15.99 -6.57
N ALA A 66 2.61 -16.82 -6.50
CA ALA A 66 3.30 -17.14 -5.27
C ALA A 66 4.80 -17.12 -5.43
N THR A 67 5.51 -16.99 -4.32
CA THR A 67 6.94 -17.25 -4.24
C THR A 67 7.25 -18.01 -2.95
N LYS A 68 8.37 -18.72 -2.94
CA LYS A 68 8.82 -19.42 -1.74
C LYS A 68 9.26 -18.39 -0.70
N THR A 69 8.94 -18.65 0.56
CA THR A 69 9.49 -17.83 1.65
C THR A 69 11.02 -18.04 1.68
N PRO A 70 11.85 -16.99 1.57
CA PRO A 70 13.29 -17.14 1.71
C PRO A 70 13.63 -17.66 3.12
N PRO A 71 14.65 -18.51 3.28
CA PRO A 71 15.05 -19.01 4.59
C PRO A 71 15.38 -17.85 5.53
N SER A 72 14.72 -17.80 6.68
CA SER A 72 14.94 -16.73 7.66
C SER A 72 16.18 -17.07 8.50
N PRO A 73 17.21 -16.20 8.54
CA PRO A 73 18.36 -16.41 9.43
C PRO A 73 17.97 -16.36 10.92
N ARG A 74 16.77 -15.84 11.24
CA ARG A 74 16.21 -15.83 12.61
C ARG A 74 15.57 -17.16 13.03
N TYR A 75 15.31 -18.07 12.10
CA TYR A 75 14.73 -19.39 12.38
C TYR A 75 15.51 -20.48 11.61
N PRO A 76 16.71 -20.87 12.09
CA PRO A 76 17.57 -21.85 11.43
C PRO A 76 17.09 -23.32 11.59
N SER A 77 15.89 -23.56 12.10
CA SER A 77 15.35 -24.92 12.21
C SER A 77 14.93 -25.45 10.84
N HIS A 78 15.83 -26.22 10.24
CA HIS A 78 15.53 -27.18 9.19
C HIS A 78 14.46 -28.17 9.68
N THR A 79 13.17 -27.85 9.50
CA THR A 79 12.00 -28.77 9.39
C THR A 79 10.69 -27.99 9.58
N ALA A 80 10.38 -27.06 8.68
CA ALA A 80 9.00 -26.70 8.35
C ALA A 80 9.03 -25.91 7.04
N SER A 81 8.40 -26.44 5.99
CA SER A 81 8.16 -25.68 4.76
C SER A 81 7.34 -24.45 5.14
N SER A 82 7.99 -23.29 5.30
CA SER A 82 7.28 -22.03 5.47
C SER A 82 6.27 -21.91 4.34
N PRO A 83 5.01 -21.54 4.62
CA PRO A 83 4.01 -21.44 3.57
C PRO A 83 4.47 -20.45 2.51
N ASP A 84 4.12 -20.71 1.26
CA ASP A 84 4.43 -19.80 0.17
C ASP A 84 3.79 -18.43 0.41
N LEU A 85 4.52 -17.38 0.06
CA LEU A 85 3.97 -16.03 -0.02
C LEU A 85 3.08 -15.97 -1.24
N THR A 86 1.82 -15.58 -1.08
CA THR A 86 0.85 -15.48 -2.18
C THR A 86 0.41 -14.05 -2.36
N LEU A 87 0.45 -13.54 -3.59
CA LEU A 87 -0.13 -12.26 -3.98
C LEU A 87 -1.27 -12.49 -4.98
N GLN A 88 -2.40 -11.82 -4.76
CA GLN A 88 -3.56 -11.92 -5.65
C GLN A 88 -4.44 -10.69 -5.61
N LEU A 89 -5.02 -10.34 -6.75
CA LEU A 89 -6.04 -9.29 -6.85
C LEU A 89 -7.36 -9.84 -7.41
N PRO A 90 -8.51 -9.43 -6.86
CA PRO A 90 -9.81 -9.87 -7.34
C PRO A 90 -10.14 -9.25 -8.71
N LYS A 91 -10.99 -9.92 -9.50
CA LYS A 91 -11.34 -9.45 -10.86
C LYS A 91 -12.19 -8.17 -10.85
N THR A 92 -12.91 -7.89 -9.76
CA THR A 92 -13.76 -6.71 -9.64
C THR A 92 -13.42 -5.93 -8.37
N LEU A 93 -13.57 -4.61 -8.45
CA LEU A 93 -13.34 -3.73 -7.31
C LEU A 93 -14.33 -4.03 -6.18
N ALA A 94 -15.58 -4.35 -6.54
CA ALA A 94 -16.59 -4.74 -5.57
C ALA A 94 -16.14 -5.91 -4.69
N GLN A 95 -15.45 -6.92 -5.25
CA GLN A 95 -14.89 -8.03 -4.47
C GLN A 95 -13.71 -7.61 -3.60
N PHE A 96 -12.96 -6.61 -4.02
CA PHE A 96 -11.85 -6.07 -3.24
C PHE A 96 -12.35 -5.33 -1.99
N LEU A 97 -13.42 -4.56 -2.13
CA LEU A 97 -14.06 -3.78 -1.08
C LEU A 97 -14.91 -4.61 -0.09
N LYS A 98 -15.11 -5.91 -0.33
CA LYS A 98 -15.89 -6.77 0.58
C LYS A 98 -15.19 -6.93 1.93
N LEU A 99 -15.82 -6.45 3.00
CA LEU A 99 -15.32 -6.58 4.37
C LEU A 99 -15.13 -8.04 4.81
N SER A 100 -15.92 -8.98 4.26
CA SER A 100 -15.73 -10.41 4.53
C SER A 100 -14.37 -10.95 4.07
N HIS A 101 -13.67 -10.23 3.17
CA HIS A 101 -12.32 -10.56 2.72
C HIS A 101 -11.23 -9.75 3.45
N ARG A 102 -11.59 -8.85 4.37
CA ARG A 102 -10.66 -7.94 5.05
C ARG A 102 -9.45 -8.67 5.63
N GLU A 103 -9.70 -9.73 6.39
CA GLU A 103 -8.63 -10.48 7.05
C GLU A 103 -7.66 -11.12 6.05
N LYS A 104 -8.20 -11.65 4.94
CA LYS A 104 -7.41 -12.23 3.86
C LYS A 104 -6.51 -11.17 3.22
N TRP A 105 -7.07 -10.00 2.91
CA TRP A 105 -6.32 -8.90 2.32
C TRP A 105 -5.28 -8.35 3.28
N ARG A 106 -5.63 -8.19 4.55
CA ARG A 106 -4.73 -7.75 5.63
C ARG A 106 -3.49 -8.65 5.71
N ARG A 107 -3.69 -9.97 5.81
CA ARG A 107 -2.58 -10.94 5.87
C ARG A 107 -1.64 -10.88 4.66
N MET A 108 -2.15 -10.49 3.49
CA MET A 108 -1.36 -10.42 2.26
C MET A 108 -0.63 -9.08 2.13
N PHE A 109 -1.35 -7.96 2.29
CA PHE A 109 -0.79 -6.62 2.10
C PHE A 109 0.08 -6.14 3.26
N GLU A 110 -0.18 -6.61 4.48
CA GLU A 110 0.63 -6.26 5.66
C GLU A 110 1.81 -7.23 5.88
N ASP A 111 1.97 -8.25 5.02
CA ASP A 111 3.11 -9.16 5.10
C ASP A 111 4.39 -8.46 4.64
N ARG A 112 5.25 -8.15 5.61
CA ARG A 112 6.54 -7.47 5.39
C ARG A 112 7.54 -8.29 4.57
N ARG A 113 7.27 -9.59 4.35
CA ARG A 113 8.07 -10.41 3.44
C ARG A 113 7.73 -10.15 1.97
N ILE A 114 6.53 -9.61 1.71
CA ILE A 114 6.08 -9.19 0.36
C ILE A 114 6.32 -7.70 0.19
N PHE A 115 5.78 -6.87 1.09
CA PHE A 115 5.84 -5.41 1.01
C PHE A 115 6.76 -4.84 2.10
N GLN A 116 8.02 -4.65 1.73
CA GLN A 116 8.99 -3.94 2.54
C GLN A 116 8.75 -2.45 2.39
N THR A 117 8.84 -1.72 3.49
CA THR A 117 8.63 -0.28 3.52
C THR A 117 9.80 0.39 4.19
N LYS A 118 10.18 1.57 3.71
CA LYS A 118 11.24 2.40 4.28
C LYS A 118 10.82 3.86 4.37
N ARG A 119 11.63 4.62 5.10
CA ARG A 119 11.65 6.07 5.10
C ARG A 119 13.06 6.51 4.72
N LEU A 120 13.19 7.62 4.03
CA LEU A 120 14.48 8.08 3.51
C LEU A 120 15.51 8.29 4.64
N ASN A 121 15.08 8.94 5.73
CA ASN A 121 15.87 9.15 6.93
C ASN A 121 14.95 9.38 8.13
N GLN A 122 15.51 9.55 9.32
CA GLN A 122 14.72 9.66 10.55
C GLN A 122 13.83 10.91 10.67
N TRP A 123 14.14 11.95 9.90
CA TRP A 123 13.43 13.23 9.89
C TRP A 123 12.46 13.36 8.71
N SER A 124 12.50 12.42 7.78
CA SER A 124 11.66 12.44 6.60
C SER A 124 10.27 11.88 6.89
N HIS A 125 9.25 12.62 6.47
CA HIS A 125 7.87 12.12 6.43
C HIS A 125 7.58 11.29 5.16
N ASP A 126 8.59 11.14 4.30
CA ASP A 126 8.51 10.41 3.04
C ASP A 126 8.63 8.89 3.28
N LEU A 127 7.50 8.18 3.14
CA LEU A 127 7.39 6.73 3.31
C LEU A 127 7.23 6.04 1.94
N PHE A 128 8.01 5.00 1.66
CA PHE A 128 7.97 4.33 0.35
C PHE A 128 8.05 2.80 0.48
N ILE A 129 7.60 2.10 -0.56
CA ILE A 129 7.79 0.66 -0.74
C ILE A 129 9.21 0.41 -1.24
N ASP A 130 9.96 -0.42 -0.53
CA ASP A 130 11.35 -0.83 -0.82
C ASP A 130 11.42 -2.29 -1.32
N SER A 131 10.28 -2.86 -1.69
CA SER A 131 10.23 -4.13 -2.43
C SER A 131 10.71 -3.95 -3.88
N CYS A 132 10.83 -5.05 -4.63
CA CYS A 132 11.17 -4.96 -6.05
C CYS A 132 10.17 -4.07 -6.83
N PRO A 133 10.62 -3.39 -7.91
CA PRO A 133 9.82 -2.40 -8.63
C PRO A 133 8.39 -2.86 -8.99
N PRO A 134 8.17 -4.08 -9.53
CA PRO A 134 6.81 -4.47 -9.90
C PRO A 134 5.86 -4.62 -8.68
N LEU A 135 6.37 -4.96 -7.49
CA LEU A 135 5.56 -4.99 -6.27
C LEU A 135 5.22 -3.57 -5.78
N ALA A 136 6.19 -2.66 -5.83
CA ALA A 136 5.98 -1.25 -5.52
C ALA A 136 4.93 -0.65 -6.45
N ASP A 137 5.06 -0.88 -7.76
CA ASP A 137 4.13 -0.45 -8.79
C ASP A 137 2.70 -0.94 -8.57
N ILE A 138 2.53 -2.22 -8.23
CA ILE A 138 1.21 -2.78 -7.90
C ILE A 138 0.60 -2.05 -6.69
N MET A 139 1.39 -1.82 -5.64
CA MET A 139 0.91 -1.13 -4.43
C MET A 139 0.53 0.31 -4.72
N TYR A 140 1.38 1.05 -5.42
CA TYR A 140 1.16 2.45 -5.75
C TYR A 140 -0.03 2.64 -6.68
N MET A 141 -0.18 1.78 -7.69
CA MET A 141 -1.37 1.79 -8.54
C MET A 141 -2.65 1.54 -7.73
N LEU A 142 -2.62 0.63 -6.76
CA LEU A 142 -3.76 0.41 -5.88
C LEU A 142 -4.03 1.61 -4.97
N GLN A 143 -3.02 2.32 -4.48
CA GLN A 143 -3.21 3.57 -3.71
C GLN A 143 -3.92 4.64 -4.53
N VAL A 144 -3.66 4.74 -5.83
CA VAL A 144 -4.38 5.66 -6.72
C VAL A 144 -5.83 5.22 -6.93
N LEU A 145 -6.06 3.93 -7.18
CA LEU A 145 -7.39 3.39 -7.48
C LEU A 145 -8.31 3.29 -6.26
N VAL A 146 -7.74 3.00 -5.09
CA VAL A 146 -8.46 2.84 -3.83
C VAL A 146 -7.76 3.59 -2.69
N PRO A 147 -7.67 4.93 -2.78
CA PRO A 147 -6.98 5.73 -1.79
C PRO A 147 -7.50 5.45 -0.39
N GLY A 148 -6.59 5.37 0.59
CA GLY A 148 -6.93 5.08 1.97
C GLY A 148 -7.05 3.60 2.34
N MET A 149 -7.17 2.69 1.36
CA MET A 149 -7.19 1.25 1.67
C MET A 149 -5.82 0.69 2.00
N LEU A 150 -4.79 1.16 1.29
CA LEU A 150 -3.41 0.75 1.47
C LEU A 150 -2.63 1.97 1.91
N LEU A 151 -2.30 2.02 3.20
CA LEU A 151 -1.61 3.15 3.81
C LEU A 151 -0.19 2.74 4.15
N LEU A 152 0.78 3.64 3.94
CA LEU A 152 2.10 3.50 4.54
C LEU A 152 2.10 4.26 5.86
N VAL A 153 2.44 3.59 6.96
CA VAL A 153 2.33 4.16 8.30
C VAL A 153 3.64 4.05 9.05
N ARG A 154 4.05 5.14 9.69
CA ARG A 154 5.14 5.20 10.66
C ARG A 154 4.60 5.85 11.93
N VAL A 155 4.97 5.32 13.09
CA VAL A 155 4.68 5.92 14.39
C VAL A 155 6.03 6.21 15.07
N ASP A 156 6.32 7.47 15.31
CA ASP A 156 7.51 7.93 16.02
C ASP A 156 7.11 8.36 17.42
N HIS A 157 7.80 7.84 18.43
CA HIS A 157 7.58 8.24 19.81
C HIS A 157 8.49 9.43 20.13
N ILE A 158 7.90 10.59 20.43
CA ILE A 158 8.61 11.81 20.79
C ILE A 158 8.42 12.07 22.28
N PRO A 159 9.48 12.00 23.11
CA PRO A 159 9.36 12.06 24.57
C PRO A 159 8.57 13.25 25.13
N THR A 160 8.55 14.39 24.42
CA THR A 160 7.91 15.63 24.87
C THR A 160 6.49 15.84 24.34
N VAL A 161 6.09 15.12 23.29
CA VAL A 161 4.83 15.38 22.56
C VAL A 161 3.92 14.15 22.49
N GLY A 162 4.47 12.95 22.74
CA GLY A 162 3.77 11.67 22.59
C GLY A 162 4.03 11.05 21.21
N ASP A 163 3.06 10.28 20.73
CA ASP A 163 3.20 9.53 19.50
C ASP A 163 2.83 10.39 18.28
N GLN A 164 3.80 10.53 17.36
CA GLN A 164 3.62 11.11 16.04
C GLN A 164 3.34 9.99 15.03
N LYS A 165 2.14 9.96 14.46
CA LYS A 165 1.81 9.03 13.37
C LYS A 165 1.88 9.75 12.03
N ILE A 166 2.73 9.26 11.14
CA ILE A 166 2.86 9.70 9.74
C ILE A 166 2.17 8.64 8.87
N THR A 167 1.27 9.07 7.99
CA THR A 167 0.47 8.17 7.14
C THR A 167 0.44 8.68 5.71
N ARG A 168 0.94 7.88 4.76
CA ARG A 168 0.88 8.18 3.33
C ARG A 168 -0.22 7.35 2.65
N ALA A 169 -1.12 8.03 1.95
CA ALA A 169 -2.27 7.43 1.28
C ALA A 169 -2.20 7.40 -0.25
N LEU A 170 -1.27 8.14 -0.86
CA LEU A 170 -0.97 8.14 -2.29
C LEU A 170 0.51 7.82 -2.54
N PRO A 171 0.88 7.40 -3.76
CA PRO A 171 2.28 7.16 -4.12
C PRO A 171 3.15 8.41 -3.98
N PRO A 172 4.49 8.27 -3.96
CA PRO A 172 5.40 9.38 -4.15
C PRO A 172 5.11 10.15 -5.45
N GLU A 173 5.36 11.46 -5.42
CA GLU A 173 5.17 12.33 -6.60
C GLU A 173 6.04 11.89 -7.79
N GLU A 174 7.30 11.52 -7.52
CA GLU A 174 8.24 11.02 -8.53
C GLU A 174 7.68 9.80 -9.27
N TRP A 175 7.22 8.77 -8.54
CA TRP A 175 6.59 7.60 -9.14
C TRP A 175 5.33 7.96 -9.95
N THR A 176 4.57 8.95 -9.47
CA THR A 176 3.33 9.41 -10.14
C THR A 176 3.65 10.10 -11.48
N LEU A 177 4.76 10.84 -11.55
CA LEU A 177 5.26 11.46 -12.79
C LEU A 177 5.80 10.42 -13.77
N GLU A 178 6.55 9.44 -13.29
CA GLU A 178 7.11 8.36 -14.12
C GLU A 178 6.03 7.53 -14.81
N HIS A 179 4.85 7.41 -14.20
CA HIS A 179 3.71 6.64 -14.70
C HIS A 179 2.57 7.52 -15.26
N ALA A 180 2.89 8.76 -15.67
CA ALA A 180 1.88 9.74 -16.09
C ALA A 180 0.96 9.22 -17.21
N GLU A 181 1.52 8.61 -18.25
CA GLU A 181 0.75 8.11 -19.39
C GLU A 181 -0.19 6.96 -18.99
N GLU A 182 0.30 5.99 -18.23
CA GLU A 182 -0.54 4.90 -17.73
C GLU A 182 -1.63 5.40 -16.79
N LEU A 183 -1.32 6.35 -15.90
CA LEU A 183 -2.29 6.91 -14.96
C LEU A 183 -3.35 7.74 -15.67
N GLU A 184 -2.99 8.54 -16.68
CA GLU A 184 -3.96 9.28 -17.49
C GLU A 184 -4.94 8.32 -18.17
N TYR A 185 -4.44 7.25 -18.79
CA TYR A 185 -5.27 6.22 -19.40
C TYR A 185 -6.16 5.49 -18.37
N ILE A 186 -5.58 5.07 -17.25
CA ILE A 186 -6.28 4.31 -16.21
C ILE A 186 -7.36 5.15 -15.53
N LEU A 187 -7.07 6.40 -15.19
CA LEU A 187 -8.04 7.33 -14.63
C LEU A 187 -9.05 7.79 -15.68
N GLY A 188 -8.73 7.67 -16.97
CA GLY A 188 -9.61 7.97 -18.10
C GLY A 188 -9.73 9.46 -18.39
N SER A 189 -8.90 10.30 -17.76
CA SER A 189 -8.95 11.75 -17.91
C SER A 189 -7.68 12.41 -17.40
N ARG A 190 -7.05 13.24 -18.25
CA ARG A 190 -5.90 14.07 -17.86
C ARG A 190 -6.14 14.97 -16.66
N PRO A 191 -7.26 15.72 -16.57
CA PRO A 191 -7.61 16.45 -15.36
C PRO A 191 -7.61 15.61 -14.07
N GLN A 192 -8.03 14.34 -14.13
CA GLN A 192 -8.01 13.46 -12.96
C GLN A 192 -6.58 13.06 -12.60
N PHE A 193 -5.75 12.74 -13.58
CA PHE A 193 -4.32 12.49 -13.37
C PHE A 193 -3.61 13.71 -12.75
N GLU A 194 -3.77 14.90 -13.33
CA GLU A 194 -3.15 16.13 -12.81
C GLU A 194 -3.60 16.44 -11.39
N HIS A 195 -4.85 16.10 -11.05
CA HIS A 195 -5.36 16.21 -9.69
C HIS A 195 -4.68 15.22 -8.74
N VAL A 196 -4.54 13.95 -9.12
CA VAL A 196 -3.80 12.93 -8.34
C VAL A 196 -2.35 13.36 -8.11
N LEU A 197 -1.66 13.77 -9.18
CA LEU A 197 -0.29 14.27 -9.13
C LEU A 197 -0.15 15.43 -8.13
N ARG A 198 -1.04 16.42 -8.23
CA ARG A 198 -1.06 17.55 -7.31
C ARG A 198 -1.28 17.11 -5.85
N GLN A 199 -2.09 16.09 -5.60
CA GLN A 199 -2.28 15.58 -4.24
C GLN A 199 -1.07 14.78 -3.73
N ALA A 200 -0.42 13.99 -4.59
CA ALA A 200 0.73 13.17 -4.25
C ALA A 200 1.92 14.00 -3.71
N GLY A 201 2.17 15.18 -4.29
CA GLY A 201 3.20 16.11 -3.83
C GLY A 201 2.84 16.96 -2.60
N ARG A 202 1.63 16.82 -2.05
CA ARG A 202 1.13 17.65 -0.93
C ARG A 202 1.01 16.88 0.37
N THR A 203 0.95 17.63 1.48
CA THR A 203 0.56 17.11 2.81
C THR A 203 -0.81 16.43 2.78
N MET A 204 -1.67 16.70 1.80
CA MET A 204 -2.93 15.98 1.67
C MET A 204 -2.74 14.48 1.40
N ALA A 205 -1.61 14.05 0.83
CA ALA A 205 -1.25 12.63 0.73
C ALA A 205 -0.60 12.07 2.00
N ILE A 206 -0.11 12.93 2.91
CA ILE A 206 0.64 12.59 4.12
C ILE A 206 -0.02 13.21 5.35
N GLU A 207 -0.75 12.40 6.10
CA GLU A 207 -1.34 12.84 7.37
C GLU A 207 -0.36 12.66 8.53
N ILE A 208 -0.24 13.69 9.36
CA ILE A 208 0.53 13.67 10.60
C ILE A 208 -0.44 13.91 11.75
N THR A 209 -0.65 12.90 12.59
CA THR A 209 -1.47 13.01 13.80
C THR A 209 -0.61 12.85 15.04
N TRP A 210 -0.96 13.59 16.09
CA TRP A 210 -0.32 13.53 17.39
C TRP A 210 -1.31 12.98 18.41
N ASP A 211 -0.91 11.94 19.12
CA ASP A 211 -1.67 11.41 20.26
C ASP A 211 -0.96 11.76 21.56
N ARG A 212 -1.65 12.49 22.44
CA ARG A 212 -1.16 12.95 23.75
C ARG A 212 -1.69 12.11 24.91
N SER A 213 -2.38 11.00 24.64
CA SER A 213 -3.18 10.26 25.63
C SER A 213 -2.40 9.64 26.81
N GLU A 214 -1.07 9.77 26.90
CA GLU A 214 -0.27 9.24 28.01
C GLU A 214 0.38 10.29 28.95
N TYR A 215 0.16 11.61 28.79
CA TYR A 215 0.88 12.64 29.59
C TYR A 215 0.03 13.80 30.17
N CYS A 216 -1.18 13.52 30.64
CA CYS A 216 -1.85 14.38 31.62
C CYS A 216 -2.22 13.51 32.83
N GLU A 217 -1.93 14.00 34.05
CA GLU A 217 -1.91 13.27 35.34
C GLU A 217 -0.58 12.48 35.49
N ASP A 218 0.51 12.98 36.07
CA ASP A 218 0.65 13.61 37.38
C ASP A 218 1.86 14.58 37.38
N ALA A 219 1.59 15.88 37.33
CA ALA A 219 2.53 16.85 37.86
C ALA A 219 2.03 17.20 39.27
N PRO A 220 2.74 16.81 40.35
CA PRO A 220 2.36 17.27 41.67
C PRO A 220 2.58 18.78 41.70
N PHE A 221 1.49 19.53 41.78
CA PHE A 221 1.56 20.92 42.19
C PHE A 221 2.18 20.93 43.60
N GLY A 222 3.31 21.64 43.72
CA GLY A 222 4.02 21.85 44.98
C GLY A 222 3.30 22.75 45.96
#